data_AF-A0A955NQR7-F1
#
_entry.id   AF-A0A955NQR7-F1
#
_cell.length_a   1.000
_cell.length_b   1.000
_cell.length_c   1.000
_cell.angle_alpha   90.00
_cell.angle_beta   90.00
_cell.angle_gamma   90.00
#
_symmetry.space_group_name_H-M   'P 1'
#
loop_
_entity.id
_entity.type
_entity.pdbx_description
1 polymer ?
#
loop_
_entity_poly.entity_id
_entity_poly.type
_entity_poly.pdbx_seq_one_letter_code
_entity_poly.pdbx_strand_id
1 'polypeptide(L)'
;SCPHCVYRGDSEILAEVVAVIEEGVHRGNPEARVLISDWGWKGHGDAREIIPLLPKAITLMSVSEWNLPIERGGVESLVGEYSISSVGPGPRSLPHWKAAREQGMGTGAEIQFNNTCEIASLPYIPVMDLVAEHCSNLLAAADLDAMLIGWTMGG
;
A
#
# COMPACT_ATOMS: atom_id res chain seq x y z
N SER A 1 -6.18 25.36 16.45
CA SER A 1 -6.60 25.32 15.04
C SER A 1 -5.65 26.16 14.21
N CYS A 2 -5.06 25.59 13.15
CA CYS A 2 -4.16 26.34 12.24
C CYS A 2 -4.99 27.24 11.32
N PRO A 3 -4.74 28.56 11.24
CA PRO A 3 -5.51 29.47 10.39
C PRO A 3 -5.34 29.19 8.89
N HIS A 4 -4.26 28.50 8.49
CA HIS A 4 -4.00 28.13 7.10
C HIS A 4 -4.75 26.87 6.64
N CYS A 5 -5.11 25.98 7.58
CA CYS A 5 -5.68 24.67 7.25
C CYS A 5 -7.16 24.54 7.65
N VAL A 6 -7.72 25.53 8.36
CA VAL A 6 -9.09 25.46 8.92
C VAL A 6 -10.18 25.27 7.86
N TYR A 7 -9.93 25.64 6.62
CA TYR A 7 -10.88 25.52 5.50
C TYR A 7 -10.54 24.39 4.52
N ARG A 8 -9.52 23.58 4.81
CA ARG A 8 -9.00 22.57 3.89
C ARG A 8 -9.36 21.16 4.35
N GLY A 9 -9.70 20.31 3.40
CA GLY A 9 -9.91 18.88 3.65
C GLY A 9 -8.59 18.15 3.91
N ASP A 10 -8.65 17.06 4.67
CA ASP A 10 -7.51 16.15 4.86
C ASP A 10 -6.99 15.61 3.52
N SER A 11 -7.88 15.26 2.59
CA SER A 11 -7.56 14.80 1.24
C SER A 11 -6.78 15.83 0.43
N GLU A 12 -7.12 17.12 0.53
CA GLU A 12 -6.41 18.21 -0.17
C GLU A 12 -5.02 18.46 0.44
N ILE A 13 -4.90 18.34 1.76
CA ILE A 13 -3.63 18.50 2.47
C ILE A 13 -2.69 17.34 2.13
N LEU A 14 -3.19 16.10 2.17
CA LEU A 14 -2.42 14.91 1.81
C LEU A 14 -1.94 14.98 0.36
N ALA A 15 -2.81 15.36 -0.58
CA ALA A 15 -2.44 15.51 -1.98
C ALA A 15 -1.38 16.60 -2.20
N GLU A 16 -1.48 17.73 -1.51
CA GLU A 16 -0.45 18.79 -1.57
C GLU A 16 0.90 18.31 -1.03
N VAL A 17 0.91 17.59 0.10
CA VAL A 17 2.15 17.03 0.66
C VAL A 17 2.80 16.07 -0.33
N VAL A 18 2.02 15.20 -0.96
CA VAL A 18 2.53 14.29 -2.00
C VAL A 18 3.07 15.06 -3.21
N ALA A 19 2.37 16.11 -3.66
CA ALA A 19 2.81 16.94 -4.77
C ALA A 19 4.14 17.64 -4.47
N VAL A 20 4.30 18.23 -3.29
CA VAL A 20 5.55 18.89 -2.89
C VAL A 20 6.72 17.90 -2.83
N ILE A 21 6.48 16.66 -2.37
CA ILE A 21 7.50 15.60 -2.36
C ILE A 21 7.87 15.19 -3.79
N GLU A 22 6.89 14.91 -4.63
CA GLU A 22 7.10 14.50 -6.03
C GLU A 22 7.87 15.57 -6.82
N GLU A 23 7.45 16.83 -6.74
CA GLU A 23 8.14 17.94 -7.39
C GLU A 23 9.58 18.08 -6.87
N GLY A 24 9.79 17.90 -5.57
CA GLY A 24 11.12 17.93 -4.96
C GLY A 24 12.03 16.84 -5.49
N VAL A 25 11.53 15.62 -5.61
CA VAL A 25 12.27 14.48 -6.16
C VAL A 25 12.62 14.71 -7.62
N HIS A 26 11.67 15.13 -8.46
CA HIS A 26 11.91 15.34 -9.89
C HIS A 26 12.75 16.57 -10.20
N ARG A 27 12.74 17.61 -9.35
CA ARG A 27 13.72 18.70 -9.43
C ARG A 27 15.16 18.18 -9.25
N GLY A 28 15.36 17.17 -8.40
CA GLY A 28 16.67 16.56 -8.19
C GLY A 28 17.05 15.54 -9.26
N ASN A 29 16.08 14.74 -9.70
CA ASN A 29 16.25 13.75 -10.77
C ASN A 29 14.92 13.54 -11.52
N PRO A 30 14.79 14.06 -12.76
CA PRO A 30 13.56 13.94 -13.55
C PRO A 30 13.09 12.50 -13.84
N GLU A 31 14.01 11.53 -13.80
CA GLU A 31 13.72 10.12 -14.11
C GLU A 31 13.46 9.27 -12.86
N ALA A 32 13.45 9.87 -11.67
CA ALA A 32 13.22 9.13 -10.43
C ALA A 32 11.78 8.60 -10.36
N ARG A 33 11.62 7.35 -9.90
CA ARG A 33 10.30 6.80 -9.56
C ARG A 33 9.90 7.26 -8.16
N VAL A 34 8.71 7.82 -8.03
CA VAL A 34 8.13 8.25 -6.74
C VAL A 34 7.05 7.25 -6.33
N LEU A 35 7.27 6.53 -5.24
CA LEU A 35 6.32 5.57 -4.68
C LEU A 35 5.69 6.18 -3.44
N ILE A 36 4.36 6.18 -3.35
CA ILE A 36 3.62 6.77 -2.23
C ILE A 36 2.73 5.70 -1.62
N SER A 37 2.93 5.45 -0.34
CA SER A 37 2.08 4.57 0.47
C SER A 37 0.79 5.27 0.86
N ASP A 38 -0.34 4.60 0.66
CA ASP A 38 -1.65 5.03 1.18
C ASP A 38 -1.87 4.62 2.66
N TRP A 39 -0.80 4.17 3.34
CA TRP A 39 -0.86 3.74 4.73
C TRP A 39 -1.23 4.88 5.68
N GLY A 40 -2.19 4.59 6.55
CA GLY A 40 -2.78 5.54 7.49
C GLY A 40 -3.85 6.46 6.89
N TRP A 41 -4.03 6.49 5.56
CA TRP A 41 -5.04 7.35 4.94
C TRP A 41 -6.44 6.90 5.36
N LYS A 42 -7.26 7.85 5.81
CA LYS A 42 -8.64 7.60 6.30
C LYS A 42 -8.70 6.46 7.34
N GLY A 43 -7.68 6.33 8.18
CA GLY A 43 -7.60 5.24 9.17
C GLY A 43 -7.52 3.86 8.54
N HIS A 44 -6.77 3.71 7.44
CA HIS A 44 -6.63 2.51 6.61
C HIS A 44 -7.90 2.11 5.83
N GLY A 45 -8.92 2.97 5.82
CA GLY A 45 -10.18 2.76 5.12
C GLY A 45 -10.12 3.05 3.62
N ASP A 46 -11.29 3.37 3.05
CA ASP A 46 -11.44 3.79 1.66
C ASP A 46 -10.96 5.25 1.49
N ALA A 47 -9.89 5.42 0.72
CA ALA A 47 -9.23 6.69 0.44
C ALA A 47 -9.25 7.04 -1.06
N ARG A 48 -10.12 6.40 -1.84
CA ARG A 48 -10.19 6.62 -3.31
C ARG A 48 -10.49 8.07 -3.70
N GLU A 49 -11.13 8.85 -2.83
CA GLU A 49 -11.37 10.28 -3.06
C GLU A 49 -10.08 11.12 -3.13
N ILE A 50 -8.98 10.64 -2.56
CA ILE A 50 -7.68 11.33 -2.58
C ILE A 50 -7.00 11.12 -3.93
N ILE A 51 -7.16 9.94 -4.54
CA ILE A 51 -6.44 9.51 -5.74
C ILE A 51 -6.54 10.50 -6.90
N PRO A 52 -7.72 11.06 -7.26
CA PRO A 52 -7.81 12.04 -8.35
C PRO A 52 -6.96 13.30 -8.14
N LEU A 53 -6.70 13.67 -6.88
CA LEU A 53 -5.95 14.87 -6.48
C LEU A 53 -4.43 14.68 -6.53
N LEU A 54 -3.96 13.42 -6.60
CA LEU A 54 -2.53 13.11 -6.58
C LEU A 54 -1.84 13.44 -7.93
N PRO A 55 -0.53 13.77 -7.91
CA PRO A 55 0.27 13.87 -9.12
C PRO A 55 0.27 12.56 -9.91
N LYS A 56 0.20 12.63 -11.25
CA LYS A 56 0.08 11.42 -12.08
C LYS A 56 1.38 10.63 -12.22
N ALA A 57 2.52 11.26 -11.96
CA ALA A 57 3.83 10.64 -12.12
C ALA A 57 4.25 9.73 -10.95
N ILE A 58 3.39 9.55 -9.94
CA ILE A 58 3.66 8.65 -8.82
C ILE A 58 3.19 7.22 -9.11
N THR A 59 3.70 6.28 -8.32
CA THR A 59 3.16 4.93 -8.14
C THR A 59 2.44 4.86 -6.80
N LEU A 60 1.14 4.56 -6.80
CA LEU A 60 0.36 4.37 -5.59
C LEU A 60 0.59 2.97 -5.02
N MET A 61 1.08 2.91 -3.78
CA MET A 61 1.32 1.69 -3.03
C MET A 61 0.17 1.46 -2.03
N SER A 62 -0.25 0.21 -1.87
CA SER A 62 -1.31 -0.20 -0.94
C SER A 62 -0.98 -1.55 -0.32
N VAL A 63 -1.26 -1.75 0.96
CA VAL A 63 -1.06 -3.05 1.62
C VAL A 63 -1.98 -4.08 0.98
N SER A 64 -1.37 -5.17 0.52
CA SER A 64 -2.04 -6.07 -0.39
C SER A 64 -3.20 -6.84 0.26
N GLU A 65 -3.06 -7.21 1.54
CA GLU A 65 -3.94 -8.09 2.30
C GLU A 65 -5.07 -7.37 3.03
N TRP A 66 -5.13 -6.03 2.99
CA TRP A 66 -6.06 -5.31 3.84
C TRP A 66 -7.52 -5.70 3.65
N ASN A 67 -8.20 -5.85 4.79
CA ASN A 67 -9.58 -6.29 4.94
C ASN A 67 -9.84 -7.69 4.37
N LEU A 68 -8.82 -8.52 4.15
CA LEU A 68 -9.04 -9.94 3.80
C LEU A 68 -9.79 -10.62 4.95
N PRO A 69 -10.99 -11.21 4.69
CA PRO A 69 -11.72 -11.94 5.72
C PRO A 69 -10.96 -13.19 6.16
N ILE A 70 -10.88 -13.42 7.46
CA ILE A 70 -10.25 -14.60 8.06
C ILE A 70 -11.14 -15.17 9.17
N GLU A 71 -11.00 -16.47 9.42
CA GLU A 71 -11.60 -17.13 10.57
C GLU A 71 -10.52 -17.90 11.32
N ARG A 72 -10.41 -17.69 12.63
CA ARG A 72 -9.45 -18.41 13.49
C ARG A 72 -10.18 -18.96 14.71
N GLY A 73 -10.30 -20.28 14.79
CA GLY A 73 -10.95 -20.95 15.92
C GLY A 73 -12.43 -20.57 16.09
N GLY A 74 -13.16 -20.36 15.00
CA GLY A 74 -14.57 -19.93 15.03
C GLY A 74 -14.78 -18.44 15.24
N VAL A 75 -13.71 -17.63 15.27
CA VAL A 75 -13.80 -16.17 15.38
C VAL A 75 -13.51 -15.54 14.03
N GLU A 76 -14.51 -14.87 13.46
CA GLU A 76 -14.37 -14.06 12.24
C GLU A 76 -13.63 -12.76 12.54
N SER A 77 -12.72 -12.39 11.64
CA SER A 77 -11.97 -11.13 11.71
C SER A 77 -11.55 -10.66 10.31
N LEU A 78 -10.91 -9.51 10.25
CA LEU A 78 -10.32 -8.96 9.04
C LEU A 78 -8.83 -8.74 9.25
N VAL A 79 -8.05 -8.98 8.19
CA VAL A 79 -6.63 -8.65 8.18
C VAL A 79 -6.46 -7.13 8.23
N GLY A 80 -5.87 -6.64 9.33
CA GLY A 80 -5.68 -5.21 9.61
C GLY A 80 -4.31 -4.65 9.20
N GLU A 81 -3.35 -5.51 8.86
CA GLU A 81 -2.01 -5.18 8.38
C GLU A 81 -1.46 -6.33 7.50
N TYR A 82 -0.23 -6.25 7.03
CA TYR A 82 0.46 -7.31 6.28
C TYR A 82 0.29 -8.71 6.91
N SER A 83 0.03 -9.75 6.10
CA SER A 83 -0.19 -11.09 6.62
C SER A 83 0.14 -12.19 5.60
N ILE A 84 1.31 -12.80 5.71
CA ILE A 84 1.67 -13.93 4.83
C ILE A 84 0.93 -15.23 5.21
N SER A 85 0.42 -15.34 6.44
CA SER A 85 -0.41 -16.49 6.86
C SER A 85 -1.86 -16.43 6.34
N SER A 86 -2.23 -15.33 5.68
CA SER A 86 -3.54 -15.06 5.11
C SER A 86 -3.34 -14.43 3.74
N VAL A 87 -3.13 -15.29 2.75
CA VAL A 87 -2.70 -14.91 1.39
C VAL A 87 -3.77 -14.04 0.71
N GLY A 88 -3.37 -12.86 0.25
CA GLY A 88 -4.22 -11.86 -0.38
C GLY A 88 -4.37 -12.05 -1.91
N PRO A 89 -4.79 -10.99 -2.64
CA PRO A 89 -5.08 -9.65 -2.13
C PRO A 89 -6.41 -9.56 -1.37
N GLY A 90 -6.47 -8.64 -0.42
CA GLY A 90 -7.70 -8.26 0.27
C GLY A 90 -8.58 -7.31 -0.58
N PRO A 91 -9.87 -7.18 -0.24
CA PRO A 91 -10.84 -6.40 -1.00
C PRO A 91 -10.60 -4.88 -0.93
N ARG A 92 -9.73 -4.40 -0.04
CA ARG A 92 -9.46 -2.96 0.12
C ARG A 92 -8.53 -2.41 -0.96
N SER A 93 -7.47 -3.13 -1.30
CA SER A 93 -6.41 -2.66 -2.21
C SER A 93 -6.88 -2.61 -3.67
N LEU A 94 -7.65 -3.60 -4.11
CA LEU A 94 -8.16 -3.74 -5.48
C LEU A 94 -8.85 -2.46 -6.03
N PRO A 95 -9.85 -1.86 -5.35
CA PRO A 95 -10.51 -0.66 -5.87
C PRO A 95 -9.61 0.58 -5.84
N HIS A 96 -8.58 0.64 -4.98
CA HIS A 96 -7.59 1.72 -4.97
C HIS A 96 -6.63 1.62 -6.15
N TRP A 97 -6.10 0.42 -6.41
CA TRP A 97 -5.28 0.17 -7.59
C TRP A 97 -6.04 0.45 -8.87
N LYS A 98 -7.31 0.02 -8.96
CA LYS A 98 -8.17 0.34 -10.10
C LYS A 98 -8.31 1.85 -10.30
N ALA A 99 -8.65 2.59 -9.24
CA ALA A 99 -8.81 4.04 -9.32
C ALA A 99 -7.52 4.77 -9.72
N ALA A 100 -6.36 4.33 -9.21
CA ALA A 100 -5.06 4.88 -9.60
C ALA A 100 -4.74 4.62 -11.07
N ARG A 101 -4.97 3.38 -11.54
CA ARG A 101 -4.73 3.01 -12.94
C ARG A 101 -5.64 3.77 -13.90
N GLU A 102 -6.92 3.94 -13.55
CA GLU A 102 -7.87 4.75 -14.34
C GLU A 102 -7.44 6.22 -14.46
N GLN A 103 -6.63 6.72 -13.52
CA GLN A 103 -6.03 8.06 -13.53
C GLN A 103 -4.66 8.10 -14.24
N GLY A 104 -4.19 6.98 -14.78
CA GLY A 104 -2.90 6.86 -15.48
C GLY A 104 -1.68 6.74 -14.57
N MET A 105 -1.87 6.47 -13.28
CA MET A 105 -0.77 6.29 -12.32
C MET A 105 -0.20 4.87 -12.36
N GLY A 106 1.00 4.74 -11.83
CA GLY A 106 1.53 3.42 -11.47
C GLY A 106 0.82 2.85 -10.24
N THR A 107 0.79 1.53 -10.12
CA THR A 107 0.25 0.82 -8.95
C THR A 107 1.30 -0.11 -8.36
N GLY A 108 1.27 -0.31 -7.05
CA GLY A 108 2.12 -1.31 -6.42
C GLY A 108 1.56 -1.83 -5.11
N ALA A 109 2.10 -2.97 -4.70
CA ALA A 109 1.68 -3.67 -3.50
C ALA A 109 2.72 -3.53 -2.39
N GLU A 110 2.26 -3.23 -1.19
CA GLU A 110 3.06 -3.37 0.02
C GLU A 110 2.73 -4.71 0.66
N ILE A 111 3.77 -5.46 0.98
CA ILE A 111 3.69 -6.85 1.43
C ILE A 111 4.81 -7.08 2.44
N GLN A 112 4.61 -7.99 3.38
CA GLN A 112 5.64 -8.40 4.33
C GLN A 112 5.93 -9.89 4.14
N PHE A 113 6.93 -10.21 3.31
CA PHE A 113 7.46 -11.57 3.19
C PHE A 113 8.55 -11.86 4.23
N ASN A 114 9.21 -10.83 4.73
CA ASN A 114 10.29 -10.95 5.69
C ASN A 114 9.76 -11.02 7.14
N ASN A 115 10.68 -11.23 8.08
CA ASN A 115 10.39 -11.17 9.51
C ASN A 115 9.80 -9.83 9.97
N THR A 116 8.94 -9.89 10.97
CA THR A 116 8.45 -8.70 11.69
C THR A 116 9.34 -8.41 12.90
N CYS A 117 9.09 -7.28 13.58
CA CYS A 117 9.81 -6.89 14.79
C CYS A 117 9.73 -7.96 15.91
N GLU A 118 8.61 -8.68 15.98
CA GLU A 118 8.33 -9.71 16.99
C GLU A 118 9.20 -10.96 16.82
N ILE A 119 9.69 -11.24 15.61
CA ILE A 119 10.48 -12.44 15.27
C ILE A 119 11.77 -12.11 14.51
N ALA A 120 12.30 -10.91 14.69
CA ALA A 120 13.46 -10.38 13.95
C ALA A 120 14.77 -11.17 14.12
N SER A 121 14.83 -12.10 15.08
CA SER A 121 16.00 -12.97 15.32
C SER A 121 16.05 -14.20 14.41
N LEU A 122 14.95 -14.53 13.73
CA LEU A 122 14.93 -15.64 12.78
C LEU A 122 15.56 -15.21 11.45
N PRO A 123 16.23 -16.12 10.72
CA PRO A 123 16.85 -15.76 9.45
C PRO A 123 15.82 -15.56 8.33
N TYR A 124 14.68 -16.25 8.37
CA TYR A 124 13.57 -16.14 7.41
C TYR A 124 12.32 -16.86 7.95
N ILE A 125 11.16 -16.59 7.36
CA ILE A 125 9.90 -17.32 7.63
C ILE A 125 9.76 -18.47 6.61
N PRO A 126 9.72 -19.75 7.03
CA PRO A 126 9.75 -20.89 6.11
C PRO A 126 8.39 -21.21 5.46
N VAL A 127 7.82 -20.24 4.74
CA VAL A 127 6.48 -20.31 4.10
C VAL A 127 6.53 -19.95 2.61
N MET A 128 7.53 -20.47 1.90
CA MET A 128 7.78 -20.12 0.49
C MET A 128 6.63 -20.49 -0.46
N ASP A 129 5.85 -21.50 -0.09
CA ASP A 129 4.60 -21.87 -0.76
C ASP A 129 3.56 -20.74 -0.67
N LEU A 130 3.35 -20.17 0.51
CA LEU A 130 2.43 -19.04 0.70
C LEU A 130 2.92 -17.78 -0.03
N VAL A 131 4.24 -17.53 -0.05
CA VAL A 131 4.83 -16.43 -0.82
C VAL A 131 4.56 -16.59 -2.32
N ALA A 132 4.78 -17.80 -2.85
CA ALA A 132 4.53 -18.09 -4.26
C ALA A 132 3.04 -17.97 -4.62
N GLU A 133 2.15 -18.46 -3.75
CA GLU A 133 0.70 -18.32 -3.89
C GLU A 133 0.29 -16.84 -3.87
N HIS A 134 0.83 -16.05 -2.94
CA HIS A 134 0.55 -14.63 -2.83
C HIS A 134 0.94 -13.85 -4.09
N CYS A 135 2.16 -14.09 -4.59
CA CYS A 135 2.60 -13.51 -5.85
C CYS A 135 1.69 -13.91 -7.02
N SER A 136 1.28 -15.18 -7.09
CA SER A 136 0.39 -15.67 -8.14
C SER A 136 -0.99 -15.01 -8.09
N ASN A 137 -1.55 -14.84 -6.88
CA ASN A 137 -2.82 -14.17 -6.68
C ASN A 137 -2.76 -12.69 -7.05
N LEU A 138 -1.67 -12.01 -6.70
CA LEU A 138 -1.46 -10.61 -7.09
C LEU A 138 -1.37 -10.43 -8.59
N LEU A 139 -0.57 -11.27 -9.28
CA LEU A 139 -0.45 -11.24 -10.74
C LEU A 139 -1.79 -11.52 -11.45
N ALA A 140 -2.63 -12.37 -10.87
CA ALA A 140 -3.96 -12.63 -11.40
C ALA A 140 -4.96 -11.50 -11.15
N ALA A 141 -4.79 -10.75 -10.06
CA ALA A 141 -5.76 -9.76 -9.61
C ALA A 141 -5.48 -8.32 -10.11
N ALA A 142 -4.22 -7.93 -10.28
CA ALA A 142 -3.84 -6.59 -10.67
C ALA A 142 -2.51 -6.55 -11.44
N ASP A 143 -2.41 -5.62 -12.39
CA ASP A 143 -1.15 -5.29 -13.04
C ASP A 143 -0.39 -4.28 -12.18
N LEU A 144 0.66 -4.74 -11.49
CA LEU A 144 1.43 -3.97 -10.51
C LEU A 144 2.81 -3.60 -11.06
N ASP A 145 3.17 -2.32 -10.96
CA ASP A 145 4.45 -1.76 -11.41
C ASP A 145 5.56 -1.84 -10.35
N ALA A 146 5.20 -2.12 -9.09
CA ALA A 146 6.12 -2.17 -7.97
C ALA A 146 5.63 -3.07 -6.83
N MET A 147 6.59 -3.57 -6.05
CA MET A 147 6.33 -4.27 -4.79
C MET A 147 7.29 -3.76 -3.72
N LEU A 148 6.77 -3.39 -2.56
CA LEU A 148 7.54 -3.23 -1.34
C LEU A 148 7.41 -4.52 -0.54
N ILE A 149 8.46 -5.32 -0.50
CA ILE A 149 8.43 -6.72 -0.02
C ILE A 149 8.73 -6.85 1.50
N GLY A 150 9.13 -5.74 2.12
CA GLY A 150 9.26 -5.63 3.57
C GLY A 150 9.56 -4.19 3.96
N TRP A 151 9.03 -3.75 5.10
CA TRP A 151 9.16 -2.36 5.57
C TRP A 151 9.86 -2.22 6.93
N THR A 152 10.07 -3.33 7.65
CA THR A 152 10.73 -3.35 8.97
C THR A 152 12.11 -3.99 8.92
N MET A 153 12.17 -5.32 9.05
CA MET A 153 13.39 -6.09 9.21
C MET A 153 13.65 -6.94 7.96
N GLY A 154 14.94 -7.18 7.70
CA GLY A 154 15.38 -8.12 6.67
C GLY A 154 15.28 -9.58 7.11
N GLY A 155 15.37 -10.49 6.15
CA GLY A 155 15.33 -11.94 6.35
C GLY A 155 14.56 -12.62 5.24
#